data_AF-A0A3D9AFU3-F1
#
_entry.id   AF-A0A3D9AFU3-F1
#
_cell.length_a   1.000
_cell.length_b   1.000
_cell.length_c   1.000
_cell.angle_alpha   90.00
_cell.angle_beta   90.00
_cell.angle_gamma   90.00
#
_symmetry.space_group_name_H-M   'P 1'
#
loop_
_entity.id
_entity.type
_entity.pdbx_description
1 polymer ?
#
loop_
_entity_poly.entity_id
_entity_poly.type
_entity_poly.pdbx_seq_one_letter_code
_entity_poly.pdbx_strand_id
1 'polypeptide(L)'
;MKKILFIFSFILSFTIMSAQEKAKSIFDIARSGTVAEVKELMKQNPDVINQTNENGFSPLILACYRSNIEVAKFLIDNVKDVNYKSGEGTALAGLSVKYNKDLVEYLLKKNADPNIADSSGTTPLFWAVKFGNKELAELLLKHKANKSIKDSRGMTPFEYALQTNNKDLINLLKN
;
A
#
# COMPACT_ATOMS: atom_id res chain seq x y z
N MET A 1 -49.80 47.65 26.97
CA MET A 1 -48.44 47.39 27.47
C MET A 1 -47.85 46.25 26.65
N LYS A 2 -47.00 46.59 25.67
CA LYS A 2 -46.28 45.67 24.79
C LYS A 2 -45.05 45.17 25.53
N LYS A 3 -44.84 43.86 25.62
CA LYS A 3 -43.52 43.21 25.77
C LYS A 3 -43.68 41.69 25.67
N ILE A 4 -42.70 41.06 25.02
CA ILE A 4 -42.43 39.62 24.92
C ILE A 4 -43.10 38.91 23.72
N LEU A 5 -42.55 39.14 22.52
CA LEU A 5 -42.49 38.12 21.47
C LEU A 5 -41.35 38.45 20.49
N PHE A 6 -40.10 38.47 20.98
CA PHE A 6 -38.95 38.80 20.13
C PHE A 6 -37.67 38.05 20.53
N ILE A 7 -37.75 36.77 20.90
CA ILE A 7 -36.55 35.93 21.11
C ILE A 7 -36.81 34.46 20.70
N PHE A 8 -37.33 34.23 19.49
CA PHE A 8 -37.32 32.87 18.91
C PHE A 8 -36.89 32.82 17.43
N SER A 9 -36.43 33.93 16.85
CA SER A 9 -35.99 33.98 15.45
C SER A 9 -34.45 34.02 15.29
N PHE A 10 -33.68 33.93 16.37
CA PHE A 10 -32.20 34.06 16.30
C PHE A 10 -31.42 32.79 16.66
N ILE A 11 -32.09 31.72 17.11
CA ILE A 11 -31.43 30.43 17.40
C ILE A 11 -31.64 29.44 16.25
N LEU A 12 -32.55 29.72 15.32
CA LEU A 12 -32.67 28.97 14.06
C LEU A 12 -31.67 29.42 12.98
N SER A 13 -30.69 30.25 13.33
CA SER A 13 -29.45 30.47 12.57
C SER A 13 -28.23 29.80 13.21
N PHE A 14 -28.43 28.95 14.22
CA PHE A 14 -27.65 27.69 14.32
C PHE A 14 -28.12 26.73 13.22
N THR A 15 -28.29 27.24 12.01
CA THR A 15 -28.21 26.45 10.79
C THR A 15 -26.87 25.78 10.84
N ILE A 16 -26.89 24.48 11.15
CA ILE A 16 -26.11 23.51 10.40
C ILE A 16 -24.67 24.01 10.22
N MET A 17 -24.00 24.31 11.32
CA MET A 17 -22.56 24.13 11.38
C MET A 17 -22.34 22.65 11.66
N SER A 18 -22.96 21.77 10.84
CA SER A 18 -22.41 20.45 10.65
C SER A 18 -21.02 20.72 10.12
N ALA A 19 -20.01 20.33 10.88
CA ALA A 19 -18.67 20.15 10.34
C ALA A 19 -18.87 19.47 8.98
N GLN A 20 -18.64 20.21 7.90
CA GLN A 20 -18.67 19.60 6.58
C GLN A 20 -17.44 18.70 6.60
N GLU A 21 -17.65 17.43 6.96
CA GLU A 21 -16.64 16.40 6.83
C GLU A 21 -16.15 16.51 5.39
N LYS A 22 -14.94 17.02 5.22
CA LYS A 22 -14.32 17.14 3.91
C LYS A 22 -14.36 15.73 3.33
N ALA A 23 -15.06 15.57 2.20
CA ALA A 23 -15.26 14.26 1.59
C ALA A 23 -13.90 13.56 1.48
N LYS A 24 -13.78 12.36 2.06
CA LYS A 24 -12.52 11.62 2.08
C LYS A 24 -12.13 11.29 0.64
N SER A 25 -10.87 11.54 0.30
CA SER A 25 -10.34 11.08 -0.98
C SER A 25 -10.18 9.55 -0.97
N ILE A 26 -10.04 8.95 -2.15
CA ILE A 26 -9.67 7.53 -2.26
C ILE A 26 -8.37 7.22 -1.52
N PHE A 27 -7.45 8.17 -1.42
CA PHE A 27 -6.18 8.01 -0.73
C PHE A 27 -6.36 8.02 0.80
N ASP A 28 -7.30 8.79 1.33
CA ASP A 28 -7.62 8.77 2.76
C ASP A 28 -8.30 7.45 3.15
N ILE A 29 -9.23 6.99 2.30
CA ILE A 29 -9.90 5.70 2.48
C ILE A 29 -8.91 4.54 2.37
N ALA A 30 -7.98 4.59 1.41
CA ALA A 30 -6.92 3.58 1.30
C ALA A 30 -6.09 3.49 2.59
N ARG A 31 -5.76 4.62 3.21
CA ARG A 31 -4.93 4.64 4.42
C ARG A 31 -5.64 4.06 5.65
N SER A 32 -6.94 4.27 5.82
CA SER A 32 -7.64 3.89 7.05
C SER A 32 -9.17 3.79 6.97
N GLY A 33 -9.77 3.89 5.79
CA GLY A 33 -11.20 3.73 5.57
C GLY A 33 -11.60 2.29 5.25
N THR A 34 -12.82 2.14 4.75
CA THR A 34 -13.49 0.84 4.52
C THR A 34 -13.72 0.57 3.04
N VAL A 35 -13.94 -0.71 2.70
CA VAL A 35 -14.35 -1.11 1.34
C VAL A 35 -15.68 -0.46 0.93
N ALA A 36 -16.59 -0.21 1.88
CA ALA A 36 -17.86 0.46 1.60
C ALA A 36 -17.64 1.90 1.11
N GLU A 37 -16.72 2.65 1.75
CA GLU A 37 -16.35 4.00 1.30
C GLU A 37 -15.67 3.97 -0.09
N VAL A 38 -14.82 2.97 -0.36
CA VAL A 38 -14.24 2.80 -1.72
C VAL A 38 -15.34 2.59 -2.75
N LYS A 39 -16.26 1.67 -2.48
CA LYS A 39 -17.38 1.35 -3.38
C LYS A 39 -18.28 2.56 -3.62
N GLU A 40 -18.50 3.39 -2.60
CA GLU A 40 -19.28 4.61 -2.73
C GLU A 40 -18.62 5.60 -3.68
N LEU A 41 -17.31 5.85 -3.55
CA LEU A 41 -16.58 6.70 -4.50
C LEU A 41 -16.60 6.14 -5.94
N MET A 42 -16.50 4.81 -6.08
CA MET A 42 -16.53 4.16 -7.39
C MET A 42 -17.87 4.31 -8.11
N LYS A 43 -18.99 4.56 -7.42
CA LYS A 43 -20.29 4.83 -8.08
C LYS A 43 -20.26 6.09 -8.93
N GLN A 44 -19.50 7.10 -8.49
CA GLN A 44 -19.35 8.36 -9.22
C GLN A 44 -18.23 8.29 -10.26
N ASN A 45 -17.12 7.64 -9.89
CA ASN A 45 -15.96 7.47 -10.76
C ASN A 45 -15.29 6.10 -10.49
N PRO A 46 -15.61 5.06 -11.27
CA PRO A 46 -15.01 3.73 -11.09
C PRO A 46 -13.48 3.73 -11.21
N ASP A 47 -12.93 4.64 -12.01
CA ASP A 47 -11.49 4.74 -12.25
C ASP A 47 -10.72 5.45 -11.12
N VAL A 48 -11.41 5.96 -10.10
CA VAL A 48 -10.79 6.63 -8.95
C VAL A 48 -9.76 5.75 -8.24
N ILE A 49 -9.94 4.43 -8.24
CA ILE A 49 -9.03 3.46 -7.61
C ILE A 49 -7.69 3.30 -8.35
N ASN A 50 -7.61 3.76 -9.60
CA ASN A 50 -6.42 3.69 -10.45
C ASN A 50 -5.65 5.02 -10.52
N GLN A 51 -6.11 6.06 -9.81
CA GLN A 51 -5.46 7.36 -9.79
C GLN A 51 -4.25 7.36 -8.85
N THR A 52 -3.44 8.41 -8.94
CA THR A 52 -2.26 8.62 -8.09
C THR A 52 -2.37 9.96 -7.38
N ASN A 53 -1.88 10.04 -6.14
CA ASN A 53 -1.77 11.32 -5.45
C ASN A 53 -0.55 12.12 -5.94
N GLU A 54 -0.35 13.32 -5.40
CA GLU A 54 0.77 14.22 -5.72
C GLU A 54 2.17 13.62 -5.52
N ASN A 55 2.28 12.60 -4.65
CA ASN A 55 3.52 11.87 -4.40
C ASN A 55 3.65 10.60 -5.29
N GLY A 56 2.74 10.41 -6.24
CA GLY A 56 2.74 9.28 -7.17
C GLY A 56 2.26 7.94 -6.59
N PHE A 57 1.65 7.93 -5.39
CA PHE A 57 1.12 6.69 -4.82
C PHE A 57 -0.28 6.38 -5.33
N SER A 58 -0.50 5.12 -5.72
CA SER A 58 -1.85 4.59 -5.94
C SER A 58 -2.55 4.25 -4.62
N PRO A 59 -3.89 4.16 -4.60
CA PRO A 59 -4.65 3.66 -3.46
C PRO A 59 -4.16 2.29 -2.98
N LEU A 60 -3.82 1.39 -3.89
CA LEU A 60 -3.34 0.05 -3.54
C LEU A 60 -2.02 0.11 -2.76
N ILE A 61 -1.05 0.92 -3.21
CA ILE A 61 0.22 1.09 -2.49
C ILE A 61 -0.04 1.64 -1.08
N LEU A 62 -0.90 2.66 -0.94
CA LEU A 62 -1.23 3.23 0.36
C LEU A 62 -1.91 2.22 1.29
N ALA A 63 -2.86 1.44 0.79
CA ALA A 63 -3.57 0.44 1.58
C ALA A 63 -2.60 -0.64 2.10
N CYS A 64 -1.70 -1.12 1.24
CA CYS A 64 -0.64 -2.05 1.63
C CYS A 64 0.30 -1.44 2.67
N TYR A 65 0.82 -0.22 2.45
CA TYR A 65 1.76 0.45 3.35
C TYR A 65 1.16 0.82 4.71
N ARG A 66 -0.16 1.02 4.77
CA ARG A 66 -0.88 1.30 6.03
C ARG A 66 -1.52 0.07 6.64
N SER A 67 -1.31 -1.11 6.05
CA SER A 67 -1.89 -2.37 6.50
C SER A 67 -3.43 -2.34 6.59
N ASN A 68 -4.08 -1.60 5.70
CA ASN A 68 -5.53 -1.64 5.52
C ASN A 68 -5.89 -2.86 4.67
N ILE A 69 -5.87 -4.04 5.29
CA ILE A 69 -5.90 -5.35 4.61
C ILE A 69 -7.17 -5.53 3.78
N GLU A 70 -8.33 -5.13 4.31
CA GLU A 70 -9.61 -5.31 3.60
C GLU A 70 -9.68 -4.45 2.35
N VAL A 71 -9.31 -3.17 2.46
CA VAL A 71 -9.24 -2.26 1.30
C VAL A 71 -8.16 -2.72 0.33
N ALA A 72 -7.00 -3.15 0.80
CA ALA A 72 -5.95 -3.67 -0.07
C ALA A 72 -6.43 -4.90 -0.87
N LYS A 73 -7.05 -5.90 -0.23
CA LYS A 73 -7.62 -7.06 -0.93
C LYS A 73 -8.66 -6.66 -1.97
N PHE A 74 -9.58 -5.75 -1.60
CA PHE A 74 -10.56 -5.23 -2.55
C PHE A 74 -9.89 -4.54 -3.75
N LEU A 75 -8.88 -3.69 -3.51
CA LEU A 75 -8.17 -3.00 -4.57
C LEU A 75 -7.40 -3.97 -5.47
N ILE A 76 -6.72 -4.98 -4.91
CA ILE A 76 -6.00 -6.02 -5.69
C ILE A 76 -6.91 -6.69 -6.72
N ASP A 77 -8.19 -6.88 -6.38
CA ASP A 77 -9.16 -7.52 -7.27
C ASP A 77 -9.75 -6.58 -8.35
N ASN A 78 -9.58 -5.27 -8.20
CA ASN A 78 -10.33 -4.29 -9.01
C ASN A 78 -9.45 -3.26 -9.73
N VAL A 79 -8.18 -3.09 -9.36
CA VAL A 79 -7.27 -2.20 -10.09
C VAL A 79 -6.92 -2.76 -11.47
N LYS A 80 -6.64 -1.86 -12.42
CA LYS A 80 -6.22 -2.23 -13.80
C LYS A 80 -4.82 -2.82 -13.82
N ASP A 81 -3.96 -2.40 -12.90
CA ASP A 81 -2.57 -2.82 -12.81
C ASP A 81 -2.12 -2.98 -11.35
N VAL A 82 -1.95 -4.24 -10.92
CA VAL A 82 -1.40 -4.58 -9.58
C VAL A 82 0.09 -4.25 -9.47
N ASN A 83 0.76 -4.08 -10.61
CA ASN A 83 2.20 -3.82 -10.74
C ASN A 83 2.53 -2.34 -10.94
N TYR A 84 1.56 -1.45 -10.77
CA TYR A 84 1.83 -0.01 -10.78
C TYR A 84 2.97 0.31 -9.80
N LYS A 85 3.96 1.05 -10.31
CA LYS A 85 5.19 1.40 -9.61
C LYS A 85 5.24 2.92 -9.36
N SER A 86 5.25 3.33 -8.10
CA SER A 86 5.62 4.70 -7.72
C SER A 86 7.15 4.83 -7.58
N GLY A 87 7.65 6.02 -7.23
CA GLY A 87 9.08 6.20 -6.90
C GLY A 87 9.56 5.28 -5.77
N GLU A 88 8.69 4.97 -4.81
CA GLU A 88 8.96 4.08 -3.66
C GLU A 88 8.71 2.59 -3.98
N GLY A 89 8.37 2.25 -5.23
CA GLY A 89 8.14 0.87 -5.68
C GLY A 89 6.66 0.50 -5.83
N THR A 90 6.41 -0.81 -5.89
CA THR A 90 5.06 -1.38 -6.04
C THR A 90 4.40 -1.65 -4.69
N ALA A 91 3.14 -2.06 -4.70
CA ALA A 91 2.44 -2.51 -3.48
C ALA A 91 3.18 -3.67 -2.79
N LEU A 92 3.75 -4.59 -3.58
CA LEU A 92 4.54 -5.72 -3.07
C LEU A 92 5.86 -5.27 -2.42
N ALA A 93 6.53 -4.26 -2.99
CA ALA A 93 7.72 -3.67 -2.38
C ALA A 93 7.36 -3.01 -1.02
N GLY A 94 6.26 -2.26 -0.95
CA GLY A 94 5.79 -1.65 0.29
C GLY A 94 5.48 -2.65 1.41
N LEU A 95 4.94 -3.84 1.07
CA LEU A 95 4.70 -4.91 2.05
C LEU A 95 5.97 -5.60 2.53
N SER A 96 7.12 -5.39 1.89
CA SER A 96 8.39 -5.94 2.36
C SER A 96 8.88 -5.26 3.64
N VAL A 97 8.40 -4.04 3.93
CA VAL A 97 8.67 -3.29 5.17
C VAL A 97 7.68 -3.67 6.29
N LYS A 98 6.41 -3.88 5.95
CA LYS A 98 5.32 -4.21 6.89
C LYS A 98 4.69 -5.55 6.51
N TYR A 99 5.47 -6.60 6.71
CA TYR A 99 5.13 -7.92 6.23
C TYR A 99 3.78 -8.41 6.79
N ASN A 100 2.86 -8.67 5.87
CA ASN A 100 1.61 -9.38 6.10
C ASN A 100 1.57 -10.54 5.11
N LYS A 101 1.79 -11.76 5.61
CA LYS A 101 1.89 -12.98 4.79
C LYS A 101 0.69 -13.15 3.87
N ASP A 102 -0.52 -13.09 4.42
CA ASP A 102 -1.75 -13.32 3.67
C ASP A 102 -1.91 -12.33 2.52
N LEU A 103 -1.58 -11.07 2.74
CA LEU A 103 -1.70 -10.02 1.72
C LEU A 103 -0.61 -10.14 0.64
N VAL A 104 0.61 -10.51 1.03
CA VAL A 104 1.69 -10.80 0.08
C VAL A 104 1.33 -12.00 -0.80
N GLU A 105 0.88 -13.10 -0.20
CA GLU A 105 0.41 -14.27 -0.95
C GLU A 105 -0.73 -13.92 -1.90
N TYR A 106 -1.65 -13.04 -1.47
CA TYR A 106 -2.77 -12.61 -2.30
C TYR A 106 -2.30 -11.81 -3.51
N LEU A 107 -1.39 -10.84 -3.32
CA LEU A 107 -0.78 -10.09 -4.42
C LEU A 107 -0.05 -11.01 -5.41
N LEU A 108 0.77 -11.93 -4.92
CA LEU A 108 1.53 -12.85 -5.77
C LEU A 108 0.60 -13.79 -6.55
N LYS A 109 -0.48 -14.29 -5.94
CA LYS A 109 -1.54 -15.05 -6.64
C LYS A 109 -2.26 -14.22 -7.71
N LYS A 110 -2.23 -12.89 -7.60
CA LYS A 110 -2.84 -11.94 -8.53
C LYS A 110 -1.81 -11.37 -9.52
N ASN A 111 -0.72 -12.11 -9.76
CA ASN A 111 0.35 -11.78 -10.72
C ASN A 111 1.13 -10.50 -10.40
N ALA A 112 1.25 -10.14 -9.12
CA ALA A 112 2.25 -9.16 -8.71
C ALA A 112 3.66 -9.68 -9.05
N ASP A 113 4.45 -8.89 -9.78
CA ASP A 113 5.80 -9.24 -10.19
C ASP A 113 6.80 -8.93 -9.06
N PRO A 114 7.45 -9.94 -8.47
CA PRO A 114 8.41 -9.74 -7.38
C PRO A 114 9.75 -9.16 -7.85
N ASN A 115 9.93 -8.89 -9.14
CA ASN A 115 11.17 -8.38 -9.74
C ASN A 115 11.13 -6.88 -10.03
N ILE A 116 9.99 -6.21 -9.83
CA ILE A 116 9.91 -4.76 -10.05
C ILE A 116 10.64 -4.05 -8.93
N ALA A 117 11.79 -3.47 -9.28
CA ALA A 117 12.59 -2.65 -8.37
C ALA A 117 11.99 -1.25 -8.21
N ASP A 118 12.14 -0.69 -7.01
CA ASP A 118 11.90 0.74 -6.74
C ASP A 118 12.91 1.65 -7.47
N SER A 119 12.77 2.97 -7.31
CA SER A 119 13.68 3.94 -7.95
C SER A 119 15.15 3.82 -7.50
N SER A 120 15.42 3.16 -6.37
CA SER A 120 16.77 2.87 -5.88
C SER A 120 17.35 1.57 -6.44
N GLY A 121 16.63 0.88 -7.33
CA GLY A 121 17.03 -0.43 -7.85
C GLY A 121 16.78 -1.58 -6.87
N THR A 122 16.08 -1.34 -5.76
CA THR A 122 15.86 -2.37 -4.74
C THR A 122 14.59 -3.17 -5.03
N THR A 123 14.71 -4.50 -5.13
CA THR A 123 13.57 -5.40 -5.36
C THR A 123 12.89 -5.81 -4.05
N PRO A 124 11.63 -6.29 -4.09
CA PRO A 124 10.98 -6.91 -2.93
C PRO A 124 11.84 -7.97 -2.23
N LEU A 125 12.54 -8.83 -3.00
CA LEU A 125 13.42 -9.84 -2.41
C LEU A 125 14.61 -9.20 -1.67
N PHE A 126 15.20 -8.16 -2.24
CA PHE A 126 16.28 -7.45 -1.56
C PHE A 126 15.78 -6.77 -0.28
N TRP A 127 14.59 -6.15 -0.30
CA TRP A 127 13.98 -5.59 0.91
C TRP A 127 13.73 -6.66 1.98
N ALA A 128 13.18 -7.82 1.61
CA ALA A 128 12.98 -8.94 2.54
C ALA A 128 14.30 -9.35 3.21
N VAL A 129 15.38 -9.44 2.43
CA VAL A 129 16.72 -9.75 2.93
C VAL A 129 17.27 -8.65 3.83
N LYS A 130 17.12 -7.38 3.43
CA LYS A 130 17.58 -6.22 4.19
C LYS A 130 16.92 -6.11 5.57
N PHE A 131 15.65 -6.50 5.68
CA PHE A 131 14.91 -6.56 6.93
C PHE A 131 15.04 -7.90 7.67
N GLY A 132 15.84 -8.85 7.17
CA GLY A 132 16.02 -10.15 7.83
C GLY A 132 14.81 -11.09 7.73
N ASN A 133 13.84 -10.79 6.86
CA ASN A 133 12.59 -11.53 6.75
C ASN A 133 12.73 -12.74 5.82
N LYS A 134 13.20 -13.86 6.39
CA LYS A 134 13.37 -15.14 5.69
C LYS A 134 12.08 -15.69 5.10
N GLU A 135 10.96 -15.61 5.83
CA GLU A 135 9.69 -16.17 5.34
C GLU A 135 9.21 -15.44 4.09
N LEU A 136 9.29 -14.11 4.08
CA LEU A 136 8.99 -13.33 2.88
C LEU A 136 9.95 -13.65 1.74
N ALA A 137 11.25 -13.78 2.02
CA ALA A 137 12.24 -14.13 1.00
C ALA A 137 11.94 -15.51 0.36
N GLU A 138 11.61 -16.52 1.16
CA GLU A 138 11.18 -17.85 0.69
C GLU A 138 9.93 -17.75 -0.19
N LEU A 139 8.93 -16.98 0.25
CA LEU A 139 7.69 -16.80 -0.49
C LEU A 139 7.91 -16.11 -1.85
N LEU A 140 8.77 -15.09 -1.89
CA LEU A 140 9.13 -14.37 -3.12
C LEU A 140 9.92 -15.28 -4.08
N LEU A 141 10.88 -16.07 -3.57
CA LEU A 141 11.64 -17.03 -4.37
C LEU A 141 10.73 -18.11 -4.99
N LYS A 142 9.75 -18.60 -4.22
CA LYS A 142 8.72 -19.53 -4.72
C LYS A 142 7.92 -18.93 -5.90
N HIS A 143 7.78 -17.60 -5.94
CA HIS A 143 7.13 -16.87 -7.03
C HIS A 143 8.13 -16.28 -8.03
N LYS A 144 9.31 -16.90 -8.18
CA LYS A 144 10.31 -16.57 -9.22
C LYS A 144 10.94 -15.18 -9.06
N ALA A 145 11.12 -14.72 -7.82
CA ALA A 145 11.95 -13.55 -7.56
C ALA A 145 13.41 -13.81 -7.97
N ASN A 146 14.01 -12.87 -8.68
CA ASN A 146 15.36 -12.95 -9.19
C ASN A 146 16.36 -12.46 -8.14
N LYS A 147 17.08 -13.41 -7.55
CA LYS A 147 18.15 -13.18 -6.58
C LYS A 147 19.45 -12.62 -7.16
N SER A 148 19.55 -12.41 -8.48
CA SER A 148 20.73 -11.80 -9.13
C SER A 148 20.59 -10.29 -9.35
N ILE A 149 19.42 -9.70 -9.10
CA ILE A 149 19.21 -8.25 -9.26
C ILE A 149 19.99 -7.52 -8.16
N LYS A 150 20.73 -6.48 -8.56
CA LYS A 150 21.58 -5.69 -7.67
C LYS A 150 20.85 -4.43 -7.17
N ASP A 151 21.07 -4.06 -5.91
CA ASP A 151 20.66 -2.76 -5.37
C ASP A 151 21.49 -1.61 -5.97
N SER A 152 21.18 -0.37 -5.58
CA SER A 152 21.93 0.84 -5.97
C SER A 152 23.42 0.83 -5.59
N ARG A 153 23.86 -0.04 -4.68
CA ARG A 153 25.27 -0.20 -4.30
C ARG A 153 25.95 -1.34 -5.05
N GLY A 154 25.25 -1.96 -6.00
CA GLY A 154 25.78 -3.05 -6.82
C GLY A 154 25.80 -4.40 -6.11
N MET A 155 25.11 -4.57 -4.98
CA MET A 155 25.04 -5.82 -4.25
C MET A 155 23.79 -6.62 -4.61
N THR A 156 23.94 -7.93 -4.75
CA THR A 156 22.85 -8.90 -4.78
C THR A 156 22.29 -9.15 -3.36
N PRO A 157 21.07 -9.68 -3.22
CA PRO A 157 20.56 -10.10 -1.93
C PRO A 157 21.50 -11.09 -1.20
N PHE A 158 22.15 -11.99 -1.93
CA PHE A 158 23.10 -12.94 -1.33
C PHE A 158 24.33 -12.24 -0.75
N GLU A 159 24.94 -11.30 -1.49
CA GLU A 159 26.08 -10.52 -1.03
C GLU A 159 25.73 -9.68 0.21
N TYR A 160 24.53 -9.08 0.25
CA TYR A 160 24.06 -8.36 1.43
C TYR A 160 23.87 -9.29 2.65
N ALA A 161 23.33 -10.51 2.44
CA ALA A 161 23.19 -11.50 3.50
C ALA A 161 24.55 -11.94 4.08
N LEU A 162 25.58 -12.07 3.22
CA LEU A 162 26.97 -12.31 3.65
C LEU A 162 27.50 -11.15 4.49
N GLN A 163 27.34 -9.91 4.03
CA GLN A 163 27.82 -8.72 4.73
C GLN A 163 27.22 -8.57 6.14
N THR A 164 25.94 -8.93 6.29
CA THR A 164 25.22 -8.86 7.57
C THR A 164 25.35 -10.14 8.41
N ASN A 165 26.06 -11.15 7.92
CA ASN A 165 26.26 -12.45 8.57
C ASN A 165 24.93 -13.14 8.97
N ASN A 166 23.86 -12.94 8.16
CA ASN A 166 22.58 -13.58 8.40
C ASN A 166 22.59 -15.01 7.84
N LYS A 167 23.01 -15.98 8.67
CA LYS A 167 23.18 -17.39 8.29
C LYS A 167 21.94 -18.01 7.65
N ASP A 168 20.77 -17.63 8.14
CA ASP A 168 19.48 -18.12 7.65
C ASP A 168 19.24 -17.69 6.20
N LEU A 169 19.43 -16.42 5.90
CA LEU A 169 19.30 -15.87 4.55
C LEU A 169 20.43 -16.32 3.61
N ILE A 170 21.66 -16.45 4.11
CA ILE A 170 22.78 -17.02 3.35
C ILE A 170 22.42 -18.43 2.87
N ASN A 171 21.90 -19.28 3.76
CA ASN A 171 21.51 -20.64 3.42
C ASN A 171 20.34 -20.71 2.44
N LEU A 172 19.40 -19.76 2.53
CA LEU A 172 18.29 -19.65 1.59
C LEU A 172 18.76 -19.24 0.18
N LEU A 173 19.67 -18.28 0.08
CA LEU A 173 20.01 -17.61 -1.19
C LEU A 173 21.17 -18.25 -1.96
N LYS A 174 22.00 -19.06 -1.29
CA LYS A 174 23.17 -19.72 -1.91
C LYS A 174 22.82 -20.68 -3.06
N ASN A 175 21.63 -21.28 -3.03
CA ASN A 175 21.12 -22.25 -4.01
C ASN A 175 20.26 -21.56 -5.04
#